data_AF-A0A6I4TRM8-F1
#
_entry.id   AF-A0A6I4TRM8-F1
#
_cell.length_a   1.000
_cell.length_b   1.000
_cell.length_c   1.000
_cell.angle_alpha   90.00
_cell.angle_beta   90.00
_cell.angle_gamma   90.00
#
_symmetry.space_group_name_H-M   'P 1'
#
loop_
_entity.id
_entity.type
_entity.pdbx_description
1 polymer ?
#
loop_
_entity_poly.entity_id
_entity_poly.type
_entity_poly.pdbx_seq_one_letter_code
_entity_poly.pdbx_strand_id
1 'polypeptide(L)'
;MRNSEERPAPRQWKRVFLDALAETSNVAGSARQAGIAPRVAYRTRRSCDDFASDWRAALFEGYTNLEMEVLGYLRDPAPDHKMDVTAALRLLAAHKETIAQERATRANVSAAEVRASIERKVDELRKRVAGRDIQPERPHR
;
A
#
# COMPACT_ATOMS: atom_id res chain seq x y z
N MET A 1 6.55 16.83 -36.68
CA MET A 1 5.52 15.77 -36.58
C MET A 1 5.20 15.60 -35.11
N ARG A 2 3.96 15.90 -34.68
CA ARG A 2 3.55 15.70 -33.27
C ARG A 2 3.33 14.20 -33.09
N ASN A 3 4.18 13.55 -32.31
CA ASN A 3 3.97 12.16 -31.92
C ASN A 3 2.64 12.07 -31.19
N SER A 4 1.73 11.27 -31.73
CA SER A 4 0.54 10.79 -31.06
C SER A 4 0.99 10.13 -29.76
N GLU A 5 0.86 10.82 -28.63
CA GLU A 5 1.12 10.26 -27.31
C GLU A 5 0.27 8.99 -27.18
N GLU A 6 0.93 7.83 -27.22
CA GLU A 6 0.31 6.53 -27.01
C GLU A 6 -0.20 6.47 -25.58
N ARG A 7 -1.43 6.95 -25.41
CA ARG A 7 -2.15 6.89 -24.14
C ARG A 7 -2.10 5.41 -23.70
N PRO A 8 -1.53 5.08 -22.54
CA PRO A 8 -1.33 3.69 -22.16
C PRO A 8 -2.69 2.99 -22.17
N ALA A 9 -2.70 1.75 -22.69
CA ALA A 9 -3.93 0.99 -22.82
C ALA A 9 -4.70 0.94 -21.48
N PRO A 10 -6.04 0.83 -21.47
CA PRO A 10 -6.86 0.88 -20.24
C PRO A 10 -6.48 -0.11 -19.13
N ARG A 11 -5.69 -1.14 -19.45
CA ARG A 11 -5.14 -2.11 -18.49
C ARG A 11 -3.75 -1.74 -17.95
N GLN A 12 -2.99 -0.90 -18.65
CA GLN A 12 -1.60 -0.57 -18.32
C GLN A 12 -1.44 0.73 -17.53
N TRP A 13 -2.43 1.63 -17.54
CA TRP A 13 -2.33 2.91 -16.83
C TRP A 13 -2.02 2.76 -15.34
N LYS A 14 -2.48 1.68 -14.67
CA LYS A 14 -2.20 1.43 -13.25
C LYS A 14 -0.70 1.33 -13.00
N ARG A 15 0.01 0.55 -13.82
CA ARG A 15 1.47 0.39 -13.72
C ARG A 15 2.17 1.73 -13.96
N VAL A 16 1.87 2.38 -15.09
CA VAL A 16 2.45 3.69 -15.44
C VAL A 16 2.20 4.73 -14.34
N PHE A 17 1.01 4.72 -13.75
CA PHE A 17 0.66 5.59 -12.64
C PHE A 17 1.48 5.28 -11.38
N LEU A 18 1.60 4.01 -11.01
CA LEU A 18 2.33 3.59 -9.81
C LEU A 18 3.84 3.85 -9.94
N ASP A 19 4.42 3.55 -11.10
CA ASP A 19 5.83 3.83 -11.39
C ASP A 19 6.11 5.34 -11.27
N ALA A 20 5.31 6.17 -11.94
CA ALA A 20 5.44 7.62 -11.85
C ALA A 20 5.18 8.17 -10.44
N LEU A 21 4.32 7.51 -9.65
CA LEU A 21 4.06 7.90 -8.27
C LEU A 21 5.24 7.55 -7.36
N ALA A 22 5.88 6.41 -7.58
CA ALA A 22 7.10 6.01 -6.89
C ALA A 22 8.29 6.92 -7.20
N GLU A 23 8.36 7.44 -8.43
CA GLU A 23 9.41 8.39 -8.81
C GLU A 23 9.18 9.79 -8.23
N THR A 24 7.93 10.27 -8.22
CA THR A 24 7.67 11.72 -8.05
C THR A 24 6.86 12.09 -6.82
N SER A 25 6.24 11.11 -6.15
CA SER A 25 5.23 11.32 -5.10
C SER A 25 4.07 12.26 -5.52
N ASN A 26 3.88 12.52 -6.82
CA ASN A 26 2.94 13.52 -7.33
C ASN A 26 1.78 12.89 -8.08
N VAL A 27 0.66 12.67 -7.38
CA VAL A 27 -0.55 12.04 -7.93
C VAL A 27 -1.07 12.72 -9.21
N ALA A 28 -1.05 14.06 -9.27
CA ALA A 28 -1.53 14.78 -10.44
C ALA A 28 -0.58 14.59 -11.64
N GLY A 29 0.73 14.59 -11.40
CA GLY A 29 1.76 14.27 -12.38
C GLY A 29 1.64 12.84 -12.89
N SER A 30 1.59 11.87 -11.98
CA SER A 30 1.45 10.44 -12.30
C SER A 30 0.18 10.16 -13.10
N ALA A 31 -0.94 10.82 -12.78
CA ALA A 31 -2.20 10.68 -13.52
C ALA A 31 -2.08 11.23 -14.96
N ARG A 32 -1.42 12.38 -15.15
CA ARG A 32 -1.13 12.91 -16.49
C ARG A 32 -0.28 11.95 -17.30
N GLN A 33 0.81 11.44 -16.71
CA GLN A 33 1.71 10.48 -17.36
C GLN A 33 1.01 9.18 -17.72
N ALA A 34 0.11 8.71 -16.87
CA ALA A 34 -0.72 7.53 -17.12
C ALA A 34 -1.93 7.81 -18.04
N GLY A 35 -2.10 9.03 -18.55
CA GLY A 35 -3.18 9.37 -19.49
C GLY A 35 -4.59 9.30 -18.87
N ILE A 36 -4.73 9.45 -17.55
CA ILE A 36 -6.01 9.38 -16.83
C ILE A 36 -6.29 10.65 -16.02
N ALA A 37 -7.58 10.89 -15.72
CA ALA A 37 -7.95 11.92 -14.75
C ALA A 37 -7.62 11.45 -13.32
N PRO A 38 -7.10 12.31 -12.42
CA PRO A 38 -6.78 11.93 -11.03
C PRO A 38 -7.94 11.28 -10.27
N ARG A 39 -9.18 11.70 -10.56
CA ARG A 39 -10.41 11.11 -10.00
C ARG A 39 -10.54 9.60 -10.27
N VAL A 40 -10.03 9.13 -11.40
CA VAL A 40 -10.03 7.70 -11.78
C VAL A 40 -9.09 6.92 -10.86
N ALA A 41 -7.89 7.46 -10.61
CA ALA A 41 -6.90 6.87 -9.72
C ALA A 41 -7.45 6.77 -8.28
N TYR A 42 -8.01 7.86 -7.76
CA TYR A 42 -8.62 7.87 -6.42
C TYR A 42 -9.85 6.96 -6.29
N ARG A 43 -10.72 6.91 -7.31
CA ARG A 43 -11.86 5.99 -7.31
C ARG A 43 -11.40 4.54 -7.26
N THR A 44 -10.42 4.19 -8.09
CA THR A 44 -9.84 2.84 -8.13
C THR A 44 -9.20 2.47 -6.80
N ARG A 45 -8.48 3.40 -6.17
CA ARG A 45 -7.88 3.22 -4.84
C ARG A 45 -8.92 2.89 -3.76
N ARG A 46 -10.14 3.41 -3.86
CA ARG A 46 -11.21 3.13 -2.88
C ARG A 46 -11.93 1.80 -3.12
N SER A 47 -11.85 1.23 -4.32
CA SER A 47 -12.63 0.05 -4.72
C SER A 47 -11.78 -1.18 -4.99
N CYS A 48 -10.45 -1.10 -4.89
CA CYS A 48 -9.52 -2.17 -5.20
C CYS A 48 -8.37 -2.17 -4.19
N ASP A 49 -8.40 -3.13 -3.27
CA ASP A 49 -7.45 -3.21 -2.15
C ASP A 49 -6.02 -3.45 -2.61
N ASP A 50 -5.81 -4.29 -3.63
CA ASP A 50 -4.48 -4.53 -4.23
C ASP A 50 -3.89 -3.23 -4.74
N PHE A 51 -4.65 -2.46 -5.53
CA PHE A 51 -4.20 -1.18 -6.04
C PHE A 51 -3.97 -0.15 -4.93
N ALA A 52 -4.79 -0.18 -3.87
CA ALA A 52 -4.55 0.65 -2.68
C ALA A 52 -3.26 0.25 -1.95
N SER A 53 -2.86 -1.02 -2.03
CA SER A 53 -1.60 -1.52 -1.49
C SER A 53 -0.41 -1.09 -2.32
N ASP A 54 -0.46 -1.32 -3.62
CA ASP A 54 0.59 -0.90 -4.54
C ASP A 54 0.79 0.62 -4.50
N TRP A 55 -0.30 1.38 -4.40
CA TRP A 55 -0.24 2.84 -4.22
C TRP A 55 0.56 3.26 -2.99
N ARG A 56 0.31 2.59 -1.85
CA ARG A 56 1.02 2.91 -0.60
C ARG A 56 2.49 2.51 -0.69
N ALA A 57 2.80 1.38 -1.35
CA ALA A 57 4.18 0.98 -1.62
C ALA A 57 4.90 2.01 -2.50
N ALA A 58 4.27 2.45 -3.58
CA ALA A 58 4.81 3.50 -4.45
C ALA A 58 5.05 4.81 -3.70
N LEU A 59 4.11 5.28 -2.87
CA LEU A 59 4.35 6.46 -2.05
C LEU A 59 5.52 6.28 -1.07
N PHE A 60 5.67 5.11 -0.45
CA PHE A 60 6.80 4.87 0.45
C PHE A 60 8.14 4.97 -0.29
N GLU A 61 8.23 4.42 -1.50
CA GLU A 61 9.40 4.54 -2.37
C GLU A 61 9.67 6.01 -2.74
N GLY A 62 8.65 6.75 -3.17
CA GLY A 62 8.80 8.16 -3.53
C GLY A 62 9.25 9.05 -2.38
N TYR A 63 8.83 8.76 -1.14
CA TYR A 63 9.33 9.47 0.03
C TYR A 63 10.77 9.10 0.38
N THR A 64 11.18 7.85 0.11
CA THR A 64 12.57 7.41 0.26
C THR A 64 13.47 8.11 -0.77
N ASN A 65 13.00 8.25 -2.01
CA ASN A 65 13.69 9.01 -3.04
C ASN A 65 13.84 10.49 -2.65
N LEU A 66 12.77 11.12 -2.15
CA LEU A 66 12.82 12.48 -1.64
C LEU A 66 13.81 12.63 -0.47
N GLU A 67 13.88 11.66 0.44
CA GLU A 67 14.87 11.67 1.52
C GLU A 67 16.30 11.66 0.95
N MET A 68 16.56 10.82 -0.05
CA MET A 68 17.86 10.77 -0.73
C MET A 68 18.18 12.06 -1.49
N GLU A 69 17.20 12.69 -2.12
CA GLU A 69 17.36 14.00 -2.78
C GLU A 69 17.70 15.11 -1.76
N VAL A 70 16.99 15.15 -0.63
CA VAL A 70 17.27 16.11 0.46
C VAL A 70 18.66 15.90 1.03
N LEU A 71 19.08 14.65 1.23
CA LEU A 71 20.44 14.32 1.68
C LEU A 71 21.50 14.75 0.66
N GLY A 72 21.25 14.53 -0.64
CA GLY A 72 22.13 14.97 -1.71
C GLY A 72 22.29 16.48 -1.72
N TYR A 73 21.17 17.22 -1.67
CA TYR A 73 21.17 18.67 -1.61
C TYR A 73 21.89 19.24 -0.38
N LEU A 74 21.76 18.60 0.79
CA LEU A 74 22.46 19.03 2.00
C LEU A 74 23.97 18.76 1.96
N ARG A 75 24.40 17.73 1.22
CA ARG A 75 25.82 17.39 1.05
C ARG A 75 26.52 18.29 0.03
N ASP A 76 25.81 18.67 -1.02
CA ASP A 76 26.32 19.54 -2.08
C ASP A 76 25.24 20.55 -2.51
N PRO A 77 25.10 21.68 -1.79
CA PRO A 77 24.08 22.66 -2.08
C PRO A 77 24.38 23.40 -3.39
N ALA A 78 23.54 23.19 -4.41
CA ALA A 78 23.62 23.94 -5.66
C ALA A 78 22.96 25.33 -5.52
N PRO A 79 23.67 26.44 -5.75
CA PRO A 79 23.13 27.80 -5.50
C PRO A 79 21.94 28.17 -6.40
N ASP A 80 21.84 27.58 -7.59
CA ASP A 80 20.77 27.87 -8.56
C ASP A 80 19.50 27.01 -8.34
N HIS A 81 19.58 25.99 -7.49
CA HIS A 81 18.45 25.15 -7.13
C HIS A 81 18.07 25.41 -5.67
N LYS A 82 16.90 26.00 -5.42
CA LYS A 82 16.46 26.27 -4.04
C LYS A 82 15.49 25.19 -3.59
N MET A 83 15.83 24.51 -2.49
CA MET A 83 14.93 23.62 -1.76
C MET A 83 14.63 24.16 -0.37
N ASP A 84 13.35 24.20 0.00
CA ASP A 84 12.94 24.42 1.40
C ASP A 84 13.16 23.14 2.21
N VAL A 85 14.39 22.98 2.69
CA VAL A 85 14.81 21.84 3.51
C VAL A 85 13.94 21.69 4.75
N THR A 86 13.48 22.80 5.35
CA THR A 86 12.71 22.74 6.59
C THR A 86 11.32 22.16 6.32
N ALA A 87 10.67 22.60 5.24
CA ALA A 87 9.40 22.00 4.81
C ALA A 87 9.58 20.53 4.42
N ALA A 88 10.65 20.18 3.71
CA ALA A 88 10.94 18.81 3.30
C ALA A 88 11.13 17.87 4.52
N LEU A 89 11.94 18.26 5.51
CA LEU A 89 12.15 17.48 6.72
C LEU A 89 10.86 17.30 7.53
N ARG A 90 10.04 18.35 7.64
CA ARG A 90 8.71 18.26 8.30
C ARG A 90 7.79 17.28 7.58
N LEU A 91 7.77 17.33 6.25
CA LEU A 91 6.97 16.42 5.43
C LEU A 91 7.42 14.96 5.60
N LEU A 92 8.74 14.69 5.56
CA LEU A 92 9.30 13.36 5.76
C LEU A 92 9.00 12.82 7.17
N ALA A 93 9.11 13.66 8.21
CA ALA A 93 8.78 13.29 9.59
C ALA A 93 7.30 12.90 9.74
N ALA A 94 6.38 13.70 9.22
CA ALA A 94 4.95 13.41 9.26
C ALA A 94 4.57 12.12 8.51
N HIS A 95 5.25 11.85 7.38
CA HIS A 95 5.06 10.60 6.64
C HIS A 95 5.54 9.39 7.44
N LYS A 96 6.73 9.46 8.06
CA LYS A 96 7.27 8.38 8.89
C LYS A 96 6.32 8.02 10.04
N GLU A 97 5.72 9.01 10.68
CA GLU A 97 4.71 8.82 11.73
C GLU A 97 3.45 8.14 11.17
N THR A 98 2.94 8.61 10.02
CA THR A 98 1.77 8.03 9.36
C THR A 98 2.00 6.54 9.02
N ILE A 99 3.16 6.21 8.46
CA ILE A 99 3.52 4.83 8.12
C ILE A 99 3.67 3.96 9.38
N ALA A 100 4.25 4.49 10.46
CA ALA A 100 4.34 3.77 11.73
C ALA A 100 2.95 3.45 12.29
N GLN A 101 2.04 4.43 12.28
CA GLN A 101 0.66 4.25 12.74
C GLN A 101 -0.11 3.24 11.88
N GLU A 102 0.07 3.28 10.56
CA GLU A 102 -0.58 2.33 9.66
C GLU A 102 -0.06 0.91 9.86
N ARG A 103 1.26 0.74 10.03
CA ARG A 103 1.89 -0.57 10.32
C ARG A 103 1.39 -1.13 11.66
N ALA A 104 1.32 -0.30 12.70
CA ALA A 104 0.79 -0.71 14.00
C ALA A 104 -0.68 -1.16 13.90
N THR A 105 -1.51 -0.39 13.18
CA THR A 105 -2.93 -0.73 12.96
C THR A 105 -3.06 -2.07 12.23
N ARG A 106 -2.30 -2.28 11.15
CA ARG A 106 -2.30 -3.55 10.39
C ARG A 106 -1.84 -4.74 11.21
N ALA A 107 -0.77 -4.58 12.00
CA ALA A 107 -0.27 -5.63 12.88
C ALA A 107 -1.32 -6.06 13.92
N ASN A 108 -2.08 -5.10 14.45
CA ASN A 108 -3.18 -5.40 15.38
C ASN A 108 -4.32 -6.17 14.69
N VAL A 109 -4.72 -5.76 13.48
CA VAL A 109 -5.76 -6.45 12.71
C VAL A 109 -5.33 -7.89 12.38
N SER A 110 -4.09 -8.10 11.90
CA SER A 110 -3.62 -9.44 11.57
C SER A 110 -3.53 -10.36 12.78
N ALA A 111 -3.12 -9.85 13.94
CA ALA A 111 -3.14 -10.61 15.19
C ALA A 111 -4.57 -11.03 15.58
N ALA A 112 -5.55 -10.14 15.41
CA ALA A 112 -6.96 -10.44 15.66
C ALA A 112 -7.51 -11.47 14.67
N GLU A 113 -7.16 -11.38 13.39
CA GLU A 113 -7.54 -12.35 12.36
C GLU A 113 -6.94 -13.74 12.62
N VAL A 114 -5.67 -13.81 13.01
CA VAL A 114 -5.01 -15.06 13.41
C VAL A 114 -5.73 -15.67 14.61
N ARG A 115 -6.03 -14.86 15.64
CA ARG A 115 -6.80 -15.31 16.81
C ARG A 115 -8.17 -15.86 16.41
N ALA A 116 -8.94 -15.11 15.61
CA ALA A 116 -10.26 -15.54 15.15
C ALA A 116 -10.20 -16.81 14.28
N SER A 117 -9.11 -17.01 13.52
CA SER A 117 -8.87 -18.26 12.79
C SER A 117 -8.64 -19.44 13.74
N ILE A 118 -7.83 -19.25 14.78
CA ILE A 118 -7.58 -20.25 15.82
C ILE A 118 -8.88 -20.62 16.53
N GLU A 119 -9.67 -19.64 16.97
CA GLU A 119 -10.96 -19.86 17.64
C GLU A 119 -11.92 -20.69 16.78
N ARG A 120 -12.08 -20.32 15.50
CA ARG A 120 -12.89 -21.10 14.54
C ARG A 120 -12.40 -22.54 14.41
N LYS A 121 -11.08 -22.75 14.32
CA LYS A 121 -10.48 -24.09 14.20
C LYS A 121 -10.71 -24.91 15.47
N VAL A 122 -10.54 -24.31 16.65
CA VAL A 122 -10.75 -24.97 17.95
C VAL A 122 -12.22 -25.38 18.11
N ASP A 123 -13.17 -24.54 17.72
CA ASP A 123 -14.59 -24.87 17.80
C ASP A 123 -15.00 -25.97 16.82
N GLU A 124 -14.40 -26.00 15.62
CA GLU A 124 -14.57 -27.12 14.68
C GLU A 124 -14.07 -28.43 15.28
N LEU A 125 -12.91 -28.42 15.93
CA LEU A 125 -12.35 -29.60 16.61
C LEU A 125 -13.22 -30.05 17.78
N ARG A 126 -13.73 -29.12 18.61
CA ARG A 126 -14.65 -29.43 19.72
C ARG A 126 -15.91 -30.13 19.22
N LYS A 127 -16.52 -29.63 18.14
CA LYS A 127 -17.71 -30.25 17.52
C LYS A 127 -17.42 -31.66 17.00
N ARG A 128 -16.23 -31.89 16.41
CA ARG A 128 -15.81 -33.23 15.93
C ARG A 128 -15.63 -34.23 17.06
N VAL A 129 -15.03 -33.82 18.17
CA VAL A 129 -14.83 -34.69 19.34
C VAL A 129 -16.18 -35.04 19.97
N ALA A 130 -17.04 -34.05 20.21
CA ALA A 130 -18.39 -34.28 20.75
C ALA A 130 -19.24 -35.19 19.83
N GLY A 131 -19.12 -35.07 18.51
CA GLY A 131 -19.80 -35.98 17.57
C GLY A 131 -19.27 -37.42 17.58
N ARG A 132 -18.02 -37.63 18.01
CA ARG A 132 -17.38 -38.95 18.09
C ARG A 132 -17.79 -39.70 19.36
N ASP A 133 -18.01 -38.98 20.47
CA ASP A 133 -18.44 -39.53 21.75
C ASP A 133 -19.93 -39.93 21.78
N ILE A 134 -20.73 -39.52 20.78
CA ILE A 134 -22.16 -39.86 20.66
C ILE A 134 -22.41 -41.13 19.80
N GLN A 135 -21.35 -41.80 19.31
CA GLN A 135 -21.50 -43.08 18.62
C GLN A 135 -21.45 -44.22 19.66
N PRO A 136 -22.59 -44.76 20.16
CA PRO A 136 -22.54 -45.90 21.07
C PRO A 136 -21.91 -47.08 20.35
N GLU A 137 -20.91 -47.70 20.99
CA GLU A 137 -20.39 -48.99 20.54
C GLU A 137 -21.56 -49.95 20.34
N ARG A 138 -21.73 -50.43 19.10
CA ARG A 138 -22.71 -51.48 18.81
C ARG A 138 -22.23 -52.74 19.54
N PRO A 139 -23.05 -53.35 20.42
CA PRO A 139 -22.64 -54.58 21.08
C PRO A 139 -22.49 -55.69 20.04
N HIS A 140 -21.28 -56.23 19.94
CA HIS A 140 -21.00 -57.41 19.14
C HIS A 140 -21.71 -58.63 19.74
N ARG A 141 -22.48 -59.30 18.91
CA ARG A 141 -23.28 -60.49 19.20
C ARG A 141 -22.45 -61.75 19.02
#